data_AF-A0A359M0R9-F1
#
_entry.id   AF-A0A359M0R9-F1
#
_cell.length_a   1.000
_cell.length_b   1.000
_cell.length_c   1.000
_cell.angle_alpha   90.00
_cell.angle_beta   90.00
_cell.angle_gamma   90.00
#
_symmetry.space_group_name_H-M   'P 1'
#
loop_
_entity.id
_entity.type
_entity.pdbx_description
1 polymer ?
#
loop_
_entity_poly.entity_id
_entity_poly.type
_entity_poly.pdbx_seq_one_letter_code
_entity_poly.pdbx_strand_id
1 'polypeptide(L)'
;MVRAVLLIAALSSNVHAEVFRPPAGERTTARRPGAESILPGGRIVAPLGQTFSTGPGPFGLAINSRGSFVVTSNGGPNRYSLTVLERKGGQWRARQIETERGRKEQDAEDWRSVFMGLAFRDDNHLFASEGNSGRVRLLRAGSGG
;
A
#
# COMPACT_ATOMS: atom_id res chain seq x y z
N MET A 1 -60.48 21.88 -23.80
CA MET A 1 -59.02 21.95 -24.05
C MET A 1 -58.24 22.62 -22.91
N VAL A 2 -58.57 23.86 -22.51
CA VAL A 2 -57.78 24.63 -21.51
C VAL A 2 -57.58 23.92 -20.16
N ARG A 3 -58.60 23.23 -19.63
CA ARG A 3 -58.47 22.44 -18.38
C ARG A 3 -57.50 21.26 -18.48
N ALA A 4 -57.40 20.62 -19.64
CA ALA A 4 -56.47 19.51 -19.87
C ALA A 4 -55.02 20.00 -19.95
N VAL A 5 -54.82 21.18 -20.56
CA VAL A 5 -53.51 21.84 -20.65
C VAL A 5 -53.00 22.28 -19.27
N LEU A 6 -53.88 22.83 -18.42
CA LEU A 6 -53.54 23.20 -17.05
C LEU A 6 -53.20 21.98 -16.17
N LEU A 7 -53.88 20.84 -16.38
CA LEU A 7 -53.57 19.60 -15.67
C LEU A 7 -52.19 19.04 -16.06
N ILE A 8 -51.86 19.02 -17.34
CA ILE A 8 -50.55 18.56 -17.84
C ILE A 8 -49.43 19.48 -17.32
N ALA A 9 -49.64 20.80 -17.33
CA ALA A 9 -48.69 21.75 -16.77
C ALA A 9 -48.46 21.55 -15.26
N ALA A 10 -49.52 21.26 -14.49
CA ALA A 10 -49.42 20.99 -13.05
C ALA A 10 -48.69 19.67 -12.73
N LEU A 11 -48.87 18.61 -13.54
CA LEU A 11 -48.16 17.33 -13.39
C LEU A 11 -46.68 17.38 -13.81
N SER A 12 -46.27 18.39 -14.59
CA SER A 12 -44.90 18.53 -15.09
C SER A 12 -43.91 19.08 -14.05
N SER A 13 -44.40 19.50 -12.88
CA SER A 13 -43.67 20.40 -11.97
C SER A 13 -42.60 19.74 -11.10
N ASN A 14 -42.46 18.41 -11.06
CA ASN A 14 -41.57 17.75 -10.07
C ASN A 14 -40.89 16.47 -10.59
N VAL A 15 -40.39 16.46 -11.83
CA VAL A 15 -39.39 15.46 -12.21
C VAL A 15 -38.02 16.01 -11.88
N HIS A 16 -37.62 15.91 -10.62
CA HIS A 16 -36.21 16.09 -10.26
C HIS A 16 -35.45 14.88 -10.80
N ALA A 17 -34.75 15.07 -11.91
CA ALA A 17 -33.73 14.12 -12.35
C ALA A 17 -32.61 14.14 -11.30
N GLU A 18 -32.56 13.14 -10.44
CA GLU A 18 -31.47 13.01 -9.48
C GLU A 18 -30.19 12.64 -10.24
N VAL A 19 -29.20 13.52 -10.18
CA VAL A 19 -27.92 13.33 -10.85
C VAL A 19 -26.94 12.74 -9.85
N PHE A 20 -26.71 11.44 -9.92
CA PHE A 20 -25.68 10.78 -9.15
C PHE A 20 -24.31 11.10 -9.75
N ARG A 21 -23.45 11.75 -8.96
CA ARG A 21 -22.06 12.04 -9.34
C ARG A 21 -21.11 11.39 -8.35
N PRO A 22 -19.94 10.92 -8.80
CA PRO A 22 -18.92 10.46 -7.90
C PRO A 22 -18.37 11.63 -7.06
N PRO A 23 -17.71 11.37 -5.91
CA PRO A 23 -17.16 12.44 -5.05
C PRO A 23 -16.20 13.40 -5.78
N ALA A 24 -15.50 12.91 -6.82
CA ALA A 24 -14.59 13.72 -7.62
C ALA A 24 -15.26 14.56 -8.72
N GLY A 25 -16.57 14.41 -8.94
CA GLY A 25 -17.29 15.05 -10.05
C GLY A 25 -16.73 14.62 -11.40
N GLU A 26 -16.40 15.59 -12.25
CA GLU A 26 -15.83 15.38 -13.59
C GLU A 26 -14.32 15.06 -13.58
N ARG A 27 -13.65 15.11 -12.42
CA ARG A 27 -12.20 14.87 -12.32
C ARG A 27 -11.89 13.39 -12.54
N THR A 28 -10.89 13.13 -13.39
CA THR A 28 -10.46 11.76 -13.72
C THR A 28 -9.63 11.11 -12.60
N THR A 29 -9.56 9.78 -12.64
CA THR A 29 -8.66 8.98 -11.78
C THR A 29 -7.23 9.51 -11.88
N ALA A 30 -6.61 9.79 -10.74
CA ALA A 30 -5.27 10.36 -10.68
C ALA A 30 -4.52 9.82 -9.46
N ARG A 31 -3.35 9.22 -9.69
CA ARG A 31 -2.44 8.77 -8.63
C ARG A 31 -1.42 9.86 -8.34
N ARG A 32 -1.49 10.45 -7.14
CA ARG A 32 -0.60 11.52 -6.69
C ARG A 32 0.00 11.15 -5.33
N PRO A 33 1.12 10.41 -5.28
CA PRO A 33 1.76 10.03 -4.03
C PRO A 33 2.07 11.26 -3.16
N GLY A 34 1.73 11.22 -1.88
CA GLY A 34 1.93 12.35 -0.96
C GLY A 34 0.90 13.46 -1.06
N ALA A 35 -0.10 13.36 -1.94
CA ALA A 35 -1.15 14.36 -2.12
C ALA A 35 -2.53 13.70 -2.33
N GLU A 36 -3.55 14.53 -2.53
CA GLU A 36 -4.90 14.07 -2.86
C GLU A 36 -4.89 13.23 -4.16
N SER A 37 -5.30 11.97 -4.04
CA SER A 37 -5.47 11.02 -5.14
C SER A 37 -6.95 10.70 -5.36
N ILE A 38 -7.30 10.45 -6.62
CA ILE A 38 -8.66 10.08 -7.03
C ILE A 38 -8.64 8.61 -7.45
N LEU A 39 -9.38 7.78 -6.72
CA LEU A 39 -9.53 6.35 -6.98
C LEU A 39 -10.52 6.09 -8.15
N PRO A 40 -10.49 4.90 -8.77
CA PRO A 40 -11.59 4.45 -9.60
C PRO A 40 -12.94 4.57 -8.86
N GLY A 41 -13.92 5.16 -9.54
CA GLY A 41 -15.21 5.56 -8.96
C GLY A 41 -15.23 6.95 -8.31
N GLY A 42 -14.14 7.73 -8.47
CA GLY A 42 -14.06 9.13 -8.05
C GLY A 42 -14.02 9.37 -6.54
N ARG A 43 -13.75 8.34 -5.72
CA ARG A 43 -13.45 8.53 -4.30
C ARG A 43 -12.12 9.25 -4.15
N ILE A 44 -12.06 10.15 -3.18
CA ILE A 44 -10.90 10.99 -2.93
C ILE A 44 -10.20 10.47 -1.67
N VAL A 45 -8.88 10.30 -1.74
CA VAL A 45 -8.04 9.93 -0.59
C VAL A 45 -6.87 10.89 -0.48
N ALA A 46 -6.55 11.32 0.74
CA ALA A 46 -5.39 12.13 1.03
C ALA A 46 -4.60 11.47 2.18
N PRO A 47 -3.26 11.45 2.10
CA PRO A 47 -2.46 10.91 3.19
C PRO A 47 -2.54 11.83 4.41
N LEU A 48 -2.70 11.25 5.60
CA LEU A 48 -2.64 12.00 6.86
C LEU A 48 -1.22 12.52 7.18
N GLY A 49 -0.19 11.91 6.58
CA GLY A 49 1.20 12.24 6.84
C GLY A 49 2.13 11.83 5.70
N GLN A 50 3.36 11.46 6.03
CA GLN A 50 4.38 11.10 5.05
C GLN A 50 4.02 9.82 4.30
N THR A 51 4.31 9.79 3.00
CA THR A 51 4.11 8.62 2.13
C THR A 51 5.47 8.11 1.67
N PHE A 52 5.70 6.80 1.75
CA PHE A 52 6.93 6.15 1.32
C PHE A 52 6.65 5.10 0.25
N SER A 53 7.49 5.05 -0.79
CA SER A 53 7.43 3.99 -1.79
C SER A 53 8.03 2.70 -1.24
N THR A 54 7.33 1.58 -1.45
CA THR A 54 7.79 0.23 -1.10
C THR A 54 8.34 -0.49 -2.33
N GLY A 55 8.81 -1.72 -2.14
CA GLY A 55 8.92 -2.69 -3.23
C GLY A 55 7.54 -3.11 -3.76
N PRO A 56 7.50 -3.82 -4.91
CA PRO A 56 6.24 -4.25 -5.51
C PRO A 56 5.50 -5.26 -4.63
N GLY A 57 4.17 -5.21 -4.60
CA GLY A 57 3.32 -6.14 -3.83
C GLY A 57 3.62 -6.17 -2.32
N PRO A 58 3.54 -5.03 -1.59
CA PRO A 58 3.72 -5.02 -0.14
C PRO A 58 2.53 -5.72 0.53
N PHE A 59 2.73 -6.96 1.01
CA PHE A 59 1.65 -7.77 1.59
C PHE A 59 1.79 -7.99 3.10
N GLY A 60 3.02 -8.00 3.63
CA GLY A 60 3.27 -8.02 5.08
C GLY A 60 3.68 -6.65 5.60
N LEU A 61 3.36 -6.36 6.86
CA LEU A 61 3.79 -5.15 7.58
C LEU A 61 4.04 -5.49 9.05
N ALA A 62 5.15 -5.02 9.61
CA ALA A 62 5.46 -5.10 11.03
C ALA A 62 6.03 -3.78 11.55
N ILE A 63 5.73 -3.46 12.80
CA ILE A 63 6.24 -2.29 13.52
C ILE A 63 6.91 -2.81 14.81
N ASN A 64 8.10 -2.30 15.15
CA ASN A 64 8.74 -2.68 16.41
C ASN A 64 8.05 -2.02 17.61
N SER A 65 8.32 -2.49 18.84
CA SER A 65 7.66 -1.99 20.06
C SER A 65 7.85 -0.48 20.28
N ARG A 66 9.02 0.07 19.93
CA ARG A 66 9.30 1.52 20.03
C ARG A 66 8.71 2.36 18.89
N GLY A 67 8.12 1.75 17.85
CA GLY A 67 7.65 2.48 16.67
C GLY A 67 8.77 3.18 15.88
N SER A 68 10.02 2.78 16.07
CA SER A 68 11.19 3.31 15.37
C SER A 68 11.50 2.57 14.07
N PHE A 69 10.93 1.39 13.87
CA PHE A 69 11.03 0.64 12.62
C PHE A 69 9.64 0.23 12.13
N VAL A 70 9.42 0.39 10.82
CA VAL A 70 8.29 -0.19 10.08
C VAL A 70 8.87 -0.97 8.91
N VAL A 71 8.49 -2.23 8.75
CA VAL A 71 9.00 -3.08 7.66
C VAL A 71 7.85 -3.67 6.87
N THR A 72 7.92 -3.60 5.55
CA THR A 72 7.00 -4.32 4.66
C THR A 72 7.70 -5.48 3.96
N SER A 73 6.98 -6.58 3.73
CA SER A 73 7.44 -7.66 2.85
C SER A 73 6.78 -7.51 1.49
N ASN A 74 7.62 -7.43 0.46
CA ASN A 74 7.22 -7.07 -0.90
C ASN A 74 7.33 -8.33 -1.76
N GLY A 75 6.18 -8.96 -2.01
CA GLY A 75 6.00 -10.20 -2.76
C GLY A 75 5.64 -10.03 -4.23
N GLY A 76 5.71 -8.80 -4.75
CA GLY A 76 5.26 -8.47 -6.09
C GLY A 76 6.21 -8.95 -7.20
N PRO A 77 5.80 -8.76 -8.47
CA PRO A 77 6.55 -9.25 -9.62
C PRO A 77 7.98 -8.67 -9.66
N ASN A 78 8.87 -9.37 -10.36
CA ASN A 78 10.27 -9.03 -10.64
C ASN A 78 11.26 -9.21 -9.48
N ARG A 79 10.92 -8.85 -8.24
CA ARG A 79 11.84 -8.92 -7.10
C ARG A 79 11.16 -9.08 -5.75
N TYR A 80 11.66 -10.00 -4.93
CA TYR A 80 11.32 -10.06 -3.52
C TYR A 80 12.19 -9.07 -2.74
N SER A 81 11.59 -8.35 -1.80
CA SER A 81 12.35 -7.41 -0.97
C SER A 81 11.64 -7.11 0.35
N LEU A 82 12.40 -6.59 1.30
CA LEU A 82 11.86 -5.86 2.44
C LEU A 82 12.02 -4.36 2.21
N THR A 83 10.99 -3.56 2.51
CA THR A 83 11.17 -2.11 2.66
C THR A 83 11.25 -1.80 4.14
N VAL A 84 12.35 -1.22 4.59
CA VAL A 84 12.60 -0.84 5.99
C VAL A 84 12.52 0.67 6.10
N LEU A 85 11.57 1.15 6.89
CA LEU A 85 11.50 2.53 7.36
C LEU A 85 12.11 2.59 8.76
N GLU A 86 13.09 3.46 8.95
CA GLU A 86 13.73 3.70 10.23
C GLU A 86 13.55 5.17 10.64
N ARG A 87 13.15 5.40 11.89
CA ARG A 87 13.05 6.73 12.49
C ARG A 87 14.30 7.05 13.28
N LYS A 88 15.09 8.03 12.82
CA LYS A 88 16.31 8.54 13.49
C LYS A 88 16.26 10.06 13.56
N GLY A 89 16.47 10.62 14.76
CA GLY A 89 16.44 12.07 14.97
C GLY A 89 15.12 12.73 14.54
N GLY A 90 14.00 12.04 14.72
CA GLY A 90 12.68 12.52 14.30
C GLY A 90 12.36 12.36 12.81
N GLN A 91 13.35 12.00 11.98
CA GLN A 91 13.20 11.84 10.54
C GLN A 91 13.07 10.36 10.15
N TRP A 92 12.23 10.07 9.17
CA TRP A 92 12.07 8.74 8.59
C TRP A 92 13.03 8.55 7.41
N ARG A 93 13.67 7.38 7.35
CA ARG A 93 14.53 6.97 6.23
C ARG A 93 14.05 5.63 5.70
N ALA A 94 13.82 5.56 4.40
CA ALA A 94 13.43 4.33 3.71
C ALA A 94 14.64 3.68 3.04
N ARG A 95 14.74 2.36 3.16
CA ARG A 95 15.70 1.55 2.41
C ARG A 95 15.07 0.23 1.98
N GLN A 96 15.61 -0.40 0.95
CA GLN A 96 15.20 -1.73 0.52
C GLN A 96 16.30 -2.74 0.83
N ILE A 97 15.88 -3.94 1.24
CA ILE A 97 16.73 -5.12 1.32
C ILE A 97 16.20 -6.09 0.29
N GLU A 98 17.02 -6.44 -0.69
CA GLU A 98 16.62 -7.26 -1.82
C GLU A 98 17.11 -8.68 -1.61
N THR A 99 16.30 -9.65 -2.03
CA THR A 99 16.75 -11.04 -2.12
C THR A 99 17.62 -11.22 -3.36
N GLU A 100 18.62 -12.09 -3.30
CA GLU A 100 19.45 -12.38 -4.47
C GLU A 100 18.63 -13.09 -5.57
N ARG A 101 18.86 -12.72 -6.84
CA ARG A 101 18.27 -13.37 -8.01
C ARG A 101 19.36 -14.13 -8.77
N GLY A 102 19.24 -15.45 -8.88
CA GLY A 102 19.84 -16.20 -10.00
C GLY A 102 21.27 -16.74 -9.87
N ARG A 103 21.73 -17.24 -8.72
CA ARG A 103 22.86 -18.20 -8.70
C ARG A 103 22.34 -19.64 -8.81
N LYS A 104 23.10 -20.50 -9.50
CA LYS A 104 22.79 -21.93 -9.77
C LYS A 104 22.38 -22.65 -8.48
N GLU A 105 21.52 -23.67 -8.63
CA GLU A 105 20.87 -24.53 -7.61
C GLU A 105 21.72 -25.06 -6.43
N GLN A 106 23.02 -24.81 -6.36
CA GLN A 106 23.94 -25.55 -5.50
C GLN A 106 24.10 -24.99 -4.08
N ASP A 107 23.75 -23.73 -3.81
CA ASP A 107 23.87 -23.18 -2.45
C ASP A 107 22.49 -23.06 -1.79
N ALA A 108 22.18 -24.00 -0.89
CA ALA A 108 20.92 -24.02 -0.16
C ALA A 108 20.81 -22.91 0.90
N GLU A 109 21.79 -22.01 1.04
CA GLU A 109 21.80 -20.96 2.08
C GLU A 109 21.29 -19.58 1.60
N ASP A 110 21.25 -19.34 0.29
CA ASP A 110 20.89 -18.03 -0.28
C ASP A 110 19.47 -17.59 0.11
N TRP A 111 19.31 -16.30 0.38
CA TRP A 111 17.99 -15.70 0.63
C TRP A 111 17.27 -15.40 -0.68
N ARG A 112 16.26 -16.21 -0.99
CA ARG A 112 15.61 -16.22 -2.30
C ARG A 112 14.18 -15.68 -2.34
N SER A 113 13.54 -15.47 -1.18
CA SER A 113 12.13 -15.07 -1.12
C SER A 113 11.75 -14.41 0.20
N VAL A 114 10.66 -13.66 0.17
CA VAL A 114 9.92 -13.16 1.34
C VAL A 114 8.43 -13.32 1.11
N PHE A 115 7.68 -13.56 2.17
CA PHE A 115 6.23 -13.61 2.16
C PHE A 115 5.63 -12.79 3.31
N MET A 116 4.32 -12.87 3.49
CA MET A 116 3.54 -11.97 4.35
C MET A 116 3.98 -11.95 5.82
N GLY A 117 4.53 -13.05 6.34
CA GLY A 117 4.87 -13.19 7.75
C GLY A 117 6.09 -12.35 8.15
N LEU A 118 5.87 -11.34 9.00
CA LEU A 118 6.90 -10.50 9.62
C LEU A 118 6.62 -10.36 11.12
N ALA A 119 7.65 -10.46 11.97
CA ALA A 119 7.51 -10.21 13.40
C ALA A 119 8.82 -9.70 14.01
N PHE A 120 8.74 -8.62 14.80
CA PHE A 120 9.90 -8.17 15.57
C PHE A 120 10.09 -9.05 16.80
N ARG A 121 11.30 -9.60 16.97
CA ARG A 121 11.73 -10.27 18.21
C ARG A 121 12.00 -9.24 19.31
N ASP A 122 12.64 -8.14 18.90
CA ASP A 122 13.01 -7.00 19.73
C ASP A 122 13.08 -5.75 18.85
N ASP A 123 13.64 -4.66 19.36
CA ASP A 123 13.66 -3.39 18.64
C ASP A 123 14.44 -3.39 17.31
N ASN A 124 15.36 -4.34 17.11
CA ASN A 124 16.28 -4.34 15.98
C ASN A 124 16.29 -5.65 15.21
N HIS A 125 15.69 -6.72 15.71
CA HIS A 125 15.68 -8.03 15.03
C HIS A 125 14.28 -8.40 14.54
N LEU A 126 14.20 -8.79 13.28
CA LEU A 126 12.98 -9.10 12.55
C LEU A 126 13.03 -10.56 12.07
N PHE A 127 12.00 -11.33 12.40
CA PHE A 127 11.69 -12.57 11.72
C PHE A 127 10.95 -12.29 10.41
N ALA A 128 11.41 -12.88 9.30
CA ALA A 128 10.77 -12.80 8.00
C ALA A 128 10.53 -14.21 7.42
N SER A 129 9.29 -14.51 7.08
CA SER A 129 8.92 -15.75 6.39
C SER A 129 9.33 -15.67 4.91
N GLU A 130 9.86 -16.76 4.37
CA GLU A 130 10.19 -16.86 2.94
C GLU A 130 9.03 -17.40 2.07
N GLY A 131 7.94 -17.86 2.69
CA GLY A 131 6.84 -18.52 1.98
C GLY A 131 7.26 -19.89 1.47
N ASN A 132 7.48 -20.02 0.16
CA ASN A 132 7.61 -21.30 -0.54
C ASN A 132 8.79 -22.18 -0.08
N SER A 133 9.85 -21.62 0.49
CA SER A 133 10.96 -22.43 1.02
C SER A 133 10.66 -23.04 2.39
N GLY A 134 9.57 -22.63 3.06
CA GLY A 134 9.22 -23.06 4.42
C GLY A 134 10.13 -22.49 5.52
N ARG A 135 11.05 -21.58 5.18
CA ARG A 135 12.03 -21.03 6.12
C ARG A 135 11.58 -19.70 6.74
N VAL A 136 12.17 -19.41 7.90
CA VAL A 136 12.08 -18.10 8.57
C VAL A 136 13.49 -17.59 8.78
N ARG A 137 13.77 -16.36 8.34
CA ARG A 137 15.05 -15.68 8.56
C ARG A 137 14.95 -14.72 9.73
N LEU A 138 16.03 -14.63 10.50
CA LEU A 138 16.25 -13.57 11.46
C LEU A 138 17.18 -12.53 10.83
N LEU A 139 16.69 -11.29 10.70
CA LEU A 139 17.40 -10.18 10.07
C LEU A 139 17.57 -9.05 11.08
N ARG A 140 18.61 -8.24 10.91
CA ARG A 140 18.74 -7.00 11.69
C ARG A 140 18.15 -5.83 10.92
N ALA A 141 17.11 -5.19 11.45
CA ALA A 141 16.44 -4.06 10.81
C ALA A 141 17.34 -2.80 10.69
N GLY A 142 18.37 -2.66 11.53
CA GLY A 142 19.26 -1.50 11.54
C GLY A 142 20.50 -1.58 10.64
N SER A 143 20.93 -2.78 10.24
CA SER A 143 22.05 -3.01 9.31
C SER A 143 21.53 -3.73 8.07
N GLY A 144 22.06 -3.43 6.89
CA GLY A 144 21.60 -4.07 5.65
C GLY A 144 22.09 -5.51 5.46
N GLY A 145 21.90 -6.38 6.46
CA GLY A 145 22.27 -7.79 6.46
C GLY A 145 21.41 -8.60 7.41
#